data_AF-A0A537V0P3-F1
#
_entry.id   AF-A0A537V0P3-F1
#
_cell.length_a   1.000
_cell.length_b   1.000
_cell.length_c   1.000
_cell.angle_alpha   90.00
_cell.angle_beta   90.00
_cell.angle_gamma   90.00
#
_symmetry.space_group_name_H-M   'P 1'
#
loop_
_entity.id
_entity.type
_entity.pdbx_description
1 polymer ?
#
loop_
_entity_poly.entity_id
_entity_poly.type
_entity_poly.pdbx_seq_one_letter_code
_entity_poly.pdbx_strand_id
1 'polypeptide(L)'
;MTRPPMAQAAIAWLLLGIAAAAAGSPGRYDAYDREAYLSYVNAPGPRDDIATSPLLRISFGGRSYDAVMDTGSTGVVVSADKIPNIDRLPSLGPGELTYSSSGRIMI
;
A
#
# COMPACT_ATOMS: atom_id res chain seq x y z
N MET A 1 8.39 -22.03 51.20
CA MET A 1 8.84 -22.80 50.02
C MET A 1 7.82 -22.55 48.90
N THR A 2 7.93 -21.41 48.23
CA THR A 2 6.98 -20.92 47.22
C THR A 2 7.47 -21.34 45.82
N ARG A 3 6.64 -22.08 45.09
CA ARG A 3 6.91 -22.55 43.72
C ARG A 3 7.15 -21.35 42.77
N PRO A 4 8.03 -21.47 41.76
CA PRO A 4 8.49 -20.34 40.96
C PRO A 4 7.44 -19.87 39.93
N PRO A 5 7.55 -18.62 39.44
CA PRO A 5 6.64 -17.98 38.47
C PRO A 5 6.75 -18.51 37.02
N MET A 6 7.18 -19.76 36.84
CA MET A 6 7.40 -20.36 35.51
C MET A 6 6.10 -20.53 34.71
N ALA A 7 4.97 -20.78 35.38
CA ALA A 7 3.68 -20.91 34.72
C ALA A 7 3.20 -19.58 34.11
N GLN A 8 3.45 -18.45 34.78
CA GLN A 8 3.10 -17.12 34.26
C GLN A 8 3.97 -16.71 33.07
N ALA A 9 5.26 -17.03 33.11
CA ALA A 9 6.15 -16.80 31.98
C ALA A 9 5.68 -17.58 30.73
N ALA A 10 5.31 -18.85 30.89
CA ALA A 10 4.83 -19.69 29.78
C ALA A 10 3.55 -19.15 29.12
N ILE A 11 2.62 -18.60 29.92
CA ILE A 11 1.39 -17.99 29.40
C ILE A 11 1.70 -16.70 28.63
N ALA A 12 2.62 -15.87 29.15
CA ALA A 12 3.03 -14.65 28.46
C ALA A 12 3.68 -14.94 27.09
N TRP A 13 4.54 -15.98 27.02
CA TRP A 13 5.13 -16.42 25.76
C TRP A 13 4.11 -16.99 24.77
N LEU A 14 3.11 -17.74 25.25
CA LEU A 14 2.03 -18.26 24.42
C LEU A 14 1.19 -17.14 23.80
N LEU A 15 0.86 -16.10 24.59
CA LEU A 15 0.09 -14.96 24.13
C LEU A 15 0.84 -14.10 23.10
N LEU A 16 2.17 -13.97 23.24
CA LEU A 16 2.99 -13.24 22.26
C LEU A 16 3.08 -13.97 20.91
N GLY A 17 3.10 -15.32 20.92
CA GLY A 17 3.14 -16.12 19.69
C GLY A 17 1.86 -16.05 18.86
N ILE A 18 0.70 -15.88 19.50
CA ILE A 18 -0.60 -15.78 18.81
C ILE A 18 -0.73 -14.45 18.04
N ALA A 19 -0.16 -13.36 18.57
CA ALA A 19 -0.22 -12.05 17.91
C ALA A 19 0.54 -12.03 16.58
N ALA A 20 1.66 -12.75 16.46
CA ALA A 20 2.42 -12.86 15.21
C ALA A 20 1.69 -13.68 14.14
N ALA A 21 0.90 -14.68 14.54
CA ALA A 21 0.10 -15.50 13.62
C ALA A 21 -1.16 -14.79 13.09
N ALA A 22 -1.58 -13.70 13.73
CA ALA A 22 -2.69 -12.86 13.29
C ALA A 22 -2.26 -11.77 12.29
N ALA A 23 -0.96 -11.59 12.05
CA ALA A 23 -0.48 -10.82 10.90
C ALA A 23 -0.88 -11.60 9.64
N GLY A 24 -1.89 -11.09 8.94
CA GLY A 24 -2.47 -11.73 7.76
C GLY A 24 -1.38 -12.22 6.80
N SER A 25 -1.58 -13.41 6.26
CA SER A 25 -0.69 -13.99 5.24
C SER A 25 -0.42 -12.94 4.15
N PRO A 26 0.83 -12.75 3.70
CA PRO A 26 1.08 -11.91 2.52
C PRO A 26 0.15 -12.40 1.41
N GLY A 27 -0.52 -11.46 0.72
CA GLY A 27 -1.51 -11.77 -0.30
C GLY A 27 -1.00 -12.88 -1.21
N ARG A 28 -1.84 -13.89 -1.46
CA ARG A 28 -1.46 -15.06 -2.26
C ARG A 28 -1.21 -14.59 -3.70
N TYR A 29 0.06 -14.40 -4.07
CA TYR A 29 0.45 -13.92 -5.40
C TYR A 29 0.56 -15.05 -6.43
N ASP A 30 0.28 -16.29 -6.04
CA ASP A 30 0.38 -17.49 -6.89
C ASP A 30 -0.61 -17.51 -8.06
N ALA A 31 -1.63 -16.65 -8.04
CA ALA A 31 -2.55 -16.44 -9.15
C ALA A 31 -2.03 -15.46 -10.23
N TYR A 32 -0.87 -14.83 -10.03
CA TYR A 32 -0.31 -13.83 -10.94
C TYR A 32 0.91 -14.39 -11.70
N ASP A 33 0.66 -15.14 -12.77
CA ASP A 33 1.72 -15.71 -13.64
C ASP A 33 2.43 -14.68 -14.54
N ARG A 34 2.15 -13.39 -14.36
CA ARG A 34 2.72 -12.30 -15.18
C ARG A 34 3.36 -11.26 -14.29
N GLU A 35 4.68 -11.25 -14.33
CA GLU A 35 5.51 -10.22 -13.72
C GLU A 35 5.72 -9.06 -14.70
N ALA A 36 5.67 -7.83 -14.19
CA ALA A 36 6.02 -6.65 -14.95
C ALA A 36 6.96 -5.79 -14.10
N TYR A 37 8.09 -5.40 -14.70
CA TYR A 37 9.01 -4.46 -14.10
C TYR A 37 8.64 -3.05 -14.56
N LEU A 38 8.41 -2.16 -13.61
CA LEU A 38 8.15 -0.74 -13.87
C LEU A 38 9.37 0.07 -13.42
N SER A 39 9.90 0.89 -14.32
CA SER A 39 10.98 1.81 -13.99
C SER A 39 10.41 3.09 -13.38
N TYR A 40 11.09 3.62 -12.36
CA TYR A 40 10.78 4.97 -11.88
C TYR A 40 11.16 6.00 -12.94
N VAL A 41 10.25 6.92 -13.20
CA VAL A 41 10.44 8.03 -14.14
C VAL A 41 11.60 8.92 -13.67
N ASN A 42 11.74 9.08 -12.36
CA ASN A 42 12.80 9.81 -11.68
C ASN A 42 13.81 8.87 -11.01
N ALA A 43 14.05 7.68 -11.59
CA ALA A 43 15.11 6.81 -11.10
C ALA A 43 16.47 7.55 -11.13
N PRO A 44 17.21 7.56 -10.01
CA PRO A 44 18.55 8.14 -9.99
C PRO A 44 19.53 7.21 -10.72
N GLY A 45 20.83 7.55 -10.76
CA GLY A 45 21.83 6.70 -11.40
C GLY A 45 21.89 5.29 -10.79
N PRO A 46 22.49 4.30 -11.48
CA PRO A 46 22.45 2.88 -11.08
C PRO A 46 22.99 2.53 -9.68
N ARG A 47 23.62 3.47 -8.98
CA ARG A 47 24.18 3.32 -7.63
C ARG A 47 23.85 4.49 -6.70
N ASP A 48 22.98 5.38 -7.15
CA ASP A 48 22.60 6.57 -6.40
C ASP A 48 21.37 6.27 -5.56
N ASP A 49 21.28 6.89 -4.38
CA ASP A 49 20.13 6.75 -3.51
C ASP A 49 18.91 7.49 -4.07
N ILE A 50 17.73 6.95 -3.82
CA ILE A 50 16.45 7.62 -4.12
C ILE A 50 16.23 8.73 -3.08
N ALA A 51 16.58 9.96 -3.45
CA ALA A 51 16.45 11.14 -2.58
C ALA A 51 15.09 11.85 -2.66
N THR A 52 14.23 11.47 -3.62
CA THR A 52 12.89 12.06 -3.82
C THR A 52 11.86 10.96 -3.97
N SER A 53 10.58 11.24 -3.72
CA SER A 53 9.53 10.23 -3.85
C SER A 53 9.52 9.61 -5.26
N PRO A 54 9.53 8.26 -5.39
CA PRO A 54 9.54 7.63 -6.70
C PRO A 54 8.26 7.91 -7.49
N LEU A 55 8.41 8.10 -8.79
CA LEU A 55 7.32 8.36 -9.72
C LEU A 55 7.15 7.20 -10.70
N LEU A 56 5.94 6.70 -10.84
CA LEU A 56 5.55 5.74 -11.87
C LEU A 56 4.73 6.42 -12.96
N ARG A 57 4.91 5.97 -14.20
CA ARG A 57 4.05 6.39 -15.30
C ARG A 57 2.79 5.54 -15.35
N ILE A 58 1.63 6.19 -15.35
CA ILE A 58 0.32 5.56 -15.53
C ILE A 58 -0.45 6.25 -16.65
N SER A 59 -1.42 5.58 -17.26
CA SER A 59 -2.22 6.14 -18.35
C SER A 59 -3.71 5.91 -18.15
N PHE A 60 -4.51 6.95 -18.40
CA PHE A 60 -5.97 6.89 -18.43
C PHE A 60 -6.47 7.51 -19.73
N GLY A 61 -7.25 6.75 -20.50
CA GLY A 61 -7.80 7.22 -21.79
C GLY A 61 -6.74 7.69 -22.77
N GLY A 62 -5.55 7.07 -22.76
CA GLY A 62 -4.43 7.44 -23.62
C GLY A 62 -3.60 8.63 -23.13
N ARG A 63 -3.98 9.29 -22.03
CA ARG A 63 -3.19 10.36 -21.41
C ARG A 63 -2.32 9.80 -20.30
N SER A 64 -1.03 10.10 -20.35
CA SER A 64 -0.06 9.67 -19.35
C SER A 64 0.09 10.68 -18.22
N TYR A 65 0.25 10.17 -17.00
CA TYR A 65 0.47 10.95 -15.78
C TYR A 65 1.59 10.32 -14.96
N ASP A 66 2.27 11.16 -14.17
CA ASP A 66 3.21 10.72 -13.16
C ASP A 66 2.49 10.59 -11.82
N ALA A 67 2.59 9.39 -11.24
CA ALA A 67 2.00 9.04 -9.97
C ALA A 67 3.08 8.78 -8.93
N VAL A 68 2.90 9.30 -7.73
CA VAL A 68 3.80 9.05 -6.60
C VAL A 68 3.59 7.62 -6.12
N MET A 69 4.67 6.85 -6.03
CA MET A 69 4.65 5.55 -5.36
C MET A 69 4.67 5.76 -3.85
N ASP A 70 3.54 5.53 -3.22
CA ASP A 70 3.37 5.57 -1.78
C ASP A 70 3.17 4.16 -1.22
N THR A 71 4.23 3.62 -0.60
CA THR A 71 4.21 2.29 0.02
C THR A 71 3.55 2.29 1.40
N GLY A 72 3.20 3.47 1.95
CA GLY A 72 2.51 3.62 3.24
C GLY A 72 1.00 3.42 3.16
N SER A 73 0.46 3.20 1.95
CA SER A 73 -0.97 3.08 1.69
C SER A 73 -1.29 1.82 0.89
N THR A 74 -2.58 1.48 0.83
CA THR A 74 -3.08 0.36 0.02
C THR A 74 -4.10 0.89 -1.00
N GLY A 75 -3.71 0.90 -2.28
CA GLY A 75 -4.58 1.30 -3.39
C GLY A 75 -3.95 2.33 -4.32
N VAL A 76 -4.61 2.57 -5.45
CA VAL A 76 -4.26 3.62 -6.42
C VAL A 76 -5.33 4.70 -6.34
N VAL A 77 -4.89 5.94 -6.13
CA VAL A 77 -5.78 7.08 -5.97
C VAL A 77 -5.51 8.09 -7.09
N VAL A 78 -6.59 8.54 -7.74
CA VAL A 78 -6.51 9.38 -8.94
C VAL A 78 -7.48 10.53 -8.79
N SER A 79 -7.01 11.75 -9.09
CA SER A 79 -7.87 12.93 -9.15
C SER A 79 -8.96 12.75 -10.21
N ALA A 80 -10.20 13.09 -9.85
CA ALA A 80 -11.39 12.92 -10.68
C ALA A 80 -11.25 13.52 -12.09
N ASP A 81 -10.64 14.71 -12.20
CA ASP A 81 -10.39 15.44 -13.44
C ASP A 81 -9.46 14.71 -14.44
N LYS A 82 -8.68 13.74 -13.96
CA LYS A 82 -7.76 12.95 -14.79
C LYS A 82 -8.45 11.74 -15.43
N ILE A 83 -9.60 11.33 -14.91
CA ILE A 83 -10.33 10.16 -15.39
C ILE A 83 -11.22 10.58 -16.59
N PRO A 84 -11.01 10.01 -17.79
CA PRO A 84 -11.82 10.33 -18.95
C PRO A 84 -13.26 9.83 -18.76
N ASN A 85 -14.24 10.65 -19.17
CA ASN A 85 -15.67 10.32 -19.07
C ASN A 85 -16.10 9.90 -17.65
N ILE A 86 -15.55 10.55 -16.62
CA ILE A 86 -15.86 10.24 -15.22
C ILE A 86 -17.36 10.32 -14.90
N ASP A 87 -18.08 11.20 -15.61
CA ASP A 87 -19.54 11.37 -15.56
C ASP A 87 -20.32 10.13 -16.01
N ARG A 88 -19.68 9.21 -16.73
CA ARG A 88 -20.28 7.97 -17.24
C ARG A 88 -19.92 6.74 -16.43
N LEU A 89 -19.09 6.88 -15.40
CA LEU A 89 -18.72 5.75 -14.55
C LEU A 89 -19.88 5.37 -13.62
N PRO A 90 -20.04 4.08 -13.28
CA PRO A 90 -21.01 3.67 -12.27
C PRO A 90 -20.77 4.41 -10.96
N SER A 91 -21.79 5.14 -10.49
CA SER A 91 -21.75 5.74 -9.16
C SER A 91 -21.99 4.65 -8.12
N LEU A 92 -21.04 4.51 -7.19
CA LEU A 92 -21.16 3.62 -6.04
C LEU A 92 -21.73 4.34 -4.79
N GLY A 93 -22.18 5.58 -4.96
CA GLY A 93 -22.55 6.48 -3.86
C GLY A 93 -21.38 7.31 -3.35
N PRO A 94 -21.62 8.24 -2.40
CA PRO A 94 -20.58 9.04 -1.79
C PRO A 94 -19.60 8.16 -1.00
N GLY A 95 -18.32 8.47 -1.08
CA GLY A 95 -17.26 7.84 -0.31
C GLY A 95 -16.25 8.87 0.15
N GLU A 96 -15.75 8.70 1.38
CA GLU A 96 -14.69 9.53 1.95
C GLU A 96 -13.48 8.63 2.25
N LEU A 97 -12.30 9.06 1.82
CA LEU A 97 -11.06 8.34 2.05
C LEU A 97 -10.02 9.30 2.63
N THR A 98 -9.68 9.09 3.89
CA THR A 98 -8.60 9.84 4.57
C THR A 98 -7.26 9.20 4.24
N TYR A 99 -6.38 9.96 3.57
CA TYR A 99 -5.08 9.47 3.13
C TYR A 99 -3.97 10.01 4.06
N SER A 100 -3.69 9.26 5.13
CA SER A 100 -2.84 9.72 6.25
C SER A 100 -1.34 9.76 5.94
N SER A 101 -0.85 9.04 4.92
CA SER A 101 0.58 9.04 4.54
C SER A 101 1.02 10.32 3.80
N SER A 102 0.09 10.98 3.09
CA SER A 102 0.36 12.21 2.32
C SER A 102 -0.16 13.48 3.01
N GLY A 103 -0.94 13.33 4.11
CA GLY A 103 -1.63 14.43 4.77
C GLY A 103 -2.76 15.06 3.94
N ARG A 104 -3.25 14.37 2.91
CA ARG A 104 -4.32 14.87 2.03
C ARG A 104 -5.64 14.17 2.36
N ILE A 105 -6.68 14.97 2.60
CA ILE A 105 -8.07 14.49 2.65
C ILE A 105 -8.63 14.67 1.24
N MET A 106 -9.14 13.59 0.66
CA MET A 106 -9.94 13.66 -0.57
C MET A 106 -11.41 13.65 -0.16
N ILE A 107 -12.07 14.77 -0.44
CA ILE A 107 -13.50 15.02 -0.23
C ILE A 107 -14.16 15.26 -1.59
#